data_AF-A0A8B8CPT2-F1
#
_entry.id   AF-A0A8B8CPT2-F1
#
_cell.length_a   1.000
_cell.length_b   1.000
_cell.length_c   1.000
_cell.angle_alpha   90.00
_cell.angle_beta   90.00
_cell.angle_gamma   90.00
#
_symmetry.space_group_name_H-M   'P 1'
#
loop_
_entity.id
_entity.type
_entity.pdbx_description
1 polymer ?
#
loop_
_entity_poly.entity_id
_entity_poly.type
_entity_poly.pdbx_seq_one_letter_code
_entity_poly.pdbx_strand_id
1 'polypeptide(L)'
;MDKYGGALLLISSIVVVIYYLGPLDPVYLSQLFVKFLLALGLVTFLIHIGTSWLKKWQWSRGLANGSSIESSKNHDQEQSFKEKIQLEHYKKTESYKTRILIPREEKRKIRVEEELLRFQGPAWKGRGQNLGGSRQEGENTPEEAARHRILPERINQEAADRAKRQVDNQSKRKLTIKLPTEPDEVNPDCITVSLRTSLGLKQRRFHKENTIQNVLDYMTTLGFSQRYYTVSLSFPRQCLQQQREATLGEMGFSKKVILNVEETE
;
A
#
# COMPACT_ATOMS: atom_id res chain seq x y z
N MET A 1 4.28 -70.83 42.98
CA MET A 1 3.12 -71.49 42.33
C MET A 1 2.08 -70.40 42.04
N ASP A 2 2.45 -69.29 41.37
CA ASP A 2 1.75 -68.01 41.58
C ASP A 2 1.42 -67.23 40.30
N LYS A 3 1.33 -67.91 39.13
CA LYS A 3 0.93 -67.24 37.87
C LYS A 3 -0.59 -67.13 37.70
N TYR A 4 -1.37 -67.88 38.47
CA TYR A 4 -2.83 -67.92 38.36
C TYR A 4 -3.55 -67.04 39.40
N GLY A 5 -2.87 -66.61 40.47
CA GLY A 5 -3.46 -65.77 41.52
C GLY A 5 -3.84 -64.36 41.05
N GLY A 6 -3.00 -63.73 40.22
CA GLY A 6 -3.30 -62.41 39.65
C GLY A 6 -4.46 -62.43 38.65
N ALA A 7 -4.58 -63.50 37.85
CA ALA A 7 -5.67 -63.67 36.90
C ALA A 7 -7.02 -63.87 37.62
N LEU A 8 -7.04 -64.64 38.72
CA LEU A 8 -8.24 -64.84 39.54
C LEU A 8 -8.72 -63.55 40.22
N LEU A 9 -7.81 -62.69 40.69
CA LEU A 9 -8.17 -61.41 41.29
C LEU A 9 -8.73 -60.41 40.25
N LEU A 10 -8.19 -60.40 39.03
CA LEU A 10 -8.72 -59.57 37.94
C LEU A 10 -10.09 -60.06 37.46
N ILE A 11 -10.29 -61.38 37.34
CA ILE A 11 -11.59 -61.93 36.95
C ILE A 11 -12.61 -61.67 38.06
N SER A 12 -12.23 -61.81 39.34
CA SER A 12 -13.08 -61.47 40.48
C SER A 12 -13.47 -60.00 40.50
N SER A 13 -12.55 -59.07 40.21
CA SER A 13 -12.88 -57.65 40.20
C SER A 13 -13.79 -57.28 39.03
N ILE A 14 -13.59 -57.88 37.86
CA ILE A 14 -14.45 -57.69 36.69
C ILE A 14 -15.85 -58.25 36.94
N VAL A 15 -15.99 -59.44 37.55
CA VAL A 15 -17.29 -60.02 37.89
C VAL A 15 -18.02 -59.18 38.94
N VAL A 16 -17.32 -58.64 39.95
CA VAL A 16 -17.90 -57.72 40.93
C VAL A 16 -18.37 -56.43 40.23
N VAL A 17 -17.56 -55.84 39.36
CA VAL A 17 -17.95 -54.65 38.58
C VAL A 17 -19.16 -54.92 37.71
N ILE A 18 -19.22 -56.07 37.03
CA ILE A 18 -20.38 -56.47 36.20
C ILE A 18 -21.63 -56.75 37.06
N TYR A 19 -21.47 -57.34 38.25
CA TYR A 19 -22.59 -57.61 39.16
C TYR A 19 -23.18 -56.31 39.75
N TYR A 20 -22.33 -55.32 40.04
CA TYR A 20 -22.76 -54.00 40.52
C TYR A 20 -23.23 -53.05 39.40
N LEU A 21 -22.75 -53.20 38.16
CA LEU A 21 -23.24 -52.44 36.99
C LEU A 21 -24.42 -53.11 36.27
N GLY A 22 -24.64 -54.40 36.49
CA GLY A 22 -25.63 -55.23 35.81
C GLY A 22 -27.10 -54.81 35.95
N PRO A 23 -27.56 -54.16 37.04
CA PRO A 23 -28.94 -53.72 37.15
C PRO A 23 -29.15 -52.25 36.71
N LEU A 24 -28.14 -51.59 36.14
CA LEU A 24 -28.35 -50.24 35.57
C LEU A 24 -28.90 -50.39 34.16
N ASP A 25 -30.15 -49.94 33.96
CA ASP A 25 -30.78 -49.90 32.64
C ASP A 25 -29.81 -49.29 31.62
N PRO A 26 -29.58 -49.95 30.47
CA PRO A 26 -28.65 -49.45 29.44
C PRO A 26 -29.06 -48.07 28.90
N VAL A 27 -30.36 -47.75 29.02
CA VAL A 27 -30.92 -46.43 28.72
C VAL A 27 -30.43 -45.38 29.73
N TYR A 28 -30.31 -45.70 31.01
CA TYR A 28 -29.81 -44.78 32.03
C TYR A 28 -28.30 -44.52 31.87
N LEU A 29 -27.53 -45.55 31.53
CA LEU A 29 -26.09 -45.40 31.23
C LEU A 29 -25.85 -44.52 29.99
N SER A 30 -26.62 -44.72 28.92
CA SER A 30 -26.50 -43.86 27.73
C SER A 30 -26.91 -42.41 28.02
N GLN A 31 -27.96 -42.18 28.82
CA GLN A 31 -28.33 -40.83 29.24
C GLN A 31 -27.27 -40.16 30.12
N LEU A 32 -26.64 -40.89 31.05
CA LEU A 32 -25.53 -40.37 31.85
C LEU A 32 -24.33 -40.03 30.97
N PHE A 33 -24.02 -40.86 29.99
CA PHE A 33 -22.90 -40.63 29.07
C PHE A 33 -23.12 -39.39 28.20
N VAL A 34 -24.33 -39.19 27.65
CA VAL A 34 -24.66 -37.99 26.88
C VAL A 34 -24.60 -36.72 27.74
N LYS A 35 -25.12 -36.77 28.98
CA LYS A 35 -25.03 -35.65 29.93
C LYS A 35 -23.58 -35.33 30.30
N PHE A 36 -22.74 -36.36 30.44
CA PHE A 36 -21.32 -36.19 30.71
C PHE A 36 -20.59 -35.51 29.54
N LEU A 37 -20.83 -35.94 28.30
CA LEU A 37 -20.26 -35.30 27.11
C LEU A 37 -20.72 -33.84 26.95
N LEU A 38 -21.99 -33.56 27.23
CA LEU A 38 -22.52 -32.19 27.20
C LEU A 38 -21.86 -31.30 28.26
N ALA A 39 -21.70 -31.82 29.49
CA ALA A 39 -21.01 -31.11 30.57
C ALA A 39 -19.54 -30.85 30.22
N LEU A 40 -18.85 -31.82 29.62
CA LEU A 40 -17.47 -31.67 29.17
C LEU A 40 -17.34 -30.59 28.08
N GLY A 41 -18.27 -30.56 27.12
CA GLY A 41 -18.34 -29.52 26.10
C GLY A 41 -18.54 -28.12 26.69
N LEU A 42 -19.43 -27.99 27.68
CA LEU A 42 -19.65 -26.71 28.37
C LEU A 42 -18.44 -26.26 29.18
N VAL A 43 -17.78 -27.17 29.89
CA VAL A 43 -16.57 -26.86 30.67
C VAL A 43 -15.43 -26.40 29.75
N THR A 44 -15.21 -27.10 28.63
CA THR A 44 -14.16 -26.71 27.67
C THR A 44 -14.46 -25.37 26.99
N PHE A 45 -15.73 -25.08 26.68
CA PHE A 45 -16.16 -23.77 26.19
C PHE A 45 -15.93 -22.64 27.21
N LEU A 46 -16.28 -22.88 28.48
CA LEU A 46 -16.04 -21.93 29.57
C LEU A 46 -14.55 -21.69 29.82
N ILE A 47 -13.70 -22.72 29.70
CA ILE A 47 -12.25 -22.58 29.78
C ILE A 47 -11.73 -21.77 28.59
N HIS A 48 -12.25 -21.96 27.38
CA HIS A 48 -11.78 -21.21 26.22
C HIS A 48 -12.11 -19.71 26.33
N ILE A 49 -13.30 -19.37 26.80
CA ILE A 49 -13.69 -17.98 27.08
C ILE A 49 -12.88 -17.43 28.27
N GLY A 50 -12.83 -18.20 29.35
CA GLY A 50 -12.19 -17.83 30.61
C GLY A 50 -10.69 -17.59 30.46
N THR A 51 -9.97 -18.40 29.69
CA THR A 51 -8.51 -18.24 29.51
C THR A 51 -8.14 -16.91 28.86
N SER A 52 -8.96 -16.39 27.94
CA SER A 52 -8.71 -15.08 27.34
C SER A 52 -8.90 -13.92 28.33
N TRP A 53 -9.86 -14.07 29.25
CA TRP A 53 -10.17 -13.09 30.29
C TRP A 53 -9.20 -13.17 31.48
N LEU A 54 -8.90 -14.38 31.95
CA LEU A 54 -7.90 -14.64 33.00
C LEU A 54 -6.51 -14.17 32.58
N LYS A 55 -6.09 -14.36 31.33
CA LYS A 55 -4.79 -13.83 30.86
C LYS A 55 -4.72 -12.30 30.95
N LYS A 56 -5.80 -11.59 30.59
CA LYS A 56 -5.89 -10.13 30.72
C LYS A 56 -5.84 -9.70 32.20
N TRP A 57 -6.55 -10.40 33.07
CA TRP A 57 -6.58 -10.09 34.50
C TRP A 57 -5.27 -10.42 35.23
N GLN A 58 -4.62 -11.52 34.85
CA GLN A 58 -3.34 -11.95 35.41
C GLN A 58 -2.21 -10.98 35.00
N TRP A 59 -2.26 -10.40 33.79
CA TRP A 59 -1.38 -9.31 33.41
C TRP A 59 -1.61 -8.04 34.24
N SER A 60 -2.86 -7.74 34.61
CA SER A 60 -3.17 -6.60 35.48
C SER A 60 -2.70 -6.80 36.93
N ARG A 61 -2.59 -8.03 37.42
CA ARG A 61 -2.14 -8.32 38.79
C ARG A 61 -0.63 -8.56 38.91
N GLY A 62 0.03 -9.02 37.84
CA GLY A 62 1.48 -9.27 37.81
C GLY A 62 2.38 -8.03 37.92
N LEU A 63 1.83 -6.84 37.70
CA LEU A 63 2.56 -5.57 37.87
C LEU A 63 2.52 -4.98 39.28
N ALA A 64 1.65 -5.47 40.16
CA ALA A 64 1.37 -4.79 41.43
C ALA A 64 2.24 -5.24 42.61
N ASN A 65 2.72 -6.50 42.64
CA ASN A 65 3.17 -7.11 43.90
C ASN A 65 4.61 -7.63 43.96
N GLY A 66 5.53 -7.26 43.05
CA GLY A 66 6.89 -7.83 43.15
C GLY A 66 8.05 -7.18 42.39
N SER A 67 8.05 -5.88 42.08
CA SER A 67 9.01 -5.37 41.07
C SER A 67 9.63 -3.97 41.26
N SER A 68 9.58 -3.33 42.43
CA SER A 68 10.11 -1.96 42.52
C SER A 68 11.65 -1.88 42.57
N ILE A 69 12.34 -2.84 43.18
CA ILE A 69 13.81 -2.74 43.41
C ILE A 69 14.62 -3.56 42.39
N GLU A 70 14.15 -4.76 42.00
CA GLU A 70 14.85 -5.64 41.06
C GLU A 70 14.65 -5.23 39.59
N SER A 71 13.51 -4.59 39.27
CA SER A 71 13.23 -4.11 37.91
C SER A 71 14.08 -2.91 37.52
N SER A 72 14.44 -2.03 38.47
CA SER A 72 15.27 -0.85 38.19
C SER A 72 16.67 -1.25 37.71
N LYS A 73 17.34 -2.14 38.45
CA LYS A 73 18.70 -2.60 38.10
C LYS A 73 18.74 -3.32 36.76
N ASN A 74 17.73 -4.16 36.47
CA ASN A 74 17.62 -4.85 35.19
C ASN A 74 17.33 -3.88 34.04
N HIS A 75 16.52 -2.84 34.27
CA HIS A 75 16.22 -1.82 33.27
C HIS A 75 17.45 -0.96 32.93
N ASP A 76 18.22 -0.56 33.95
CA ASP A 76 19.45 0.22 33.79
C ASP A 76 20.50 -0.59 32.99
N GLN A 77 20.61 -1.89 33.26
CA GLN A 77 21.49 -2.79 32.53
C GLN A 77 21.06 -2.95 31.06
N GLU A 78 19.75 -3.08 30.79
CA GLU A 78 19.21 -3.17 29.44
C GLU A 78 19.43 -1.87 28.64
N GLN A 79 19.25 -0.71 29.27
CA GLN A 79 19.51 0.60 28.65
C GLN A 79 21.00 0.75 28.28
N SER A 80 21.90 0.38 29.19
CA SER A 80 23.35 0.43 28.93
C SER A 80 23.77 -0.47 27.77
N PHE A 81 23.10 -1.61 27.59
CA PHE A 81 23.37 -2.53 26.48
C PHE A 81 22.88 -1.95 25.15
N LYS A 82 21.69 -1.33 25.13
CA LYS A 82 21.17 -0.62 23.95
C LYS A 82 22.08 0.53 23.53
N GLU A 83 22.57 1.30 24.49
CA GLU A 83 23.50 2.40 24.23
C GLU A 83 24.83 1.91 23.65
N LYS A 84 25.39 0.81 24.16
CA LYS A 84 26.59 0.18 23.60
C LYS A 84 26.40 -0.26 22.15
N ILE A 85 25.26 -0.90 21.84
CA ILE A 85 24.92 -1.30 20.47
C ILE A 85 24.83 -0.07 19.55
N GLN A 86 24.15 0.99 19.99
CA GLN A 86 24.03 2.23 19.23
C GLN A 86 25.40 2.87 18.97
N LEU A 87 26.28 2.87 19.99
CA LEU A 87 27.64 3.38 19.87
C LEU A 87 28.46 2.57 18.85
N GLU A 88 28.32 1.24 18.83
CA GLU A 88 28.98 0.39 17.84
C GLU A 88 28.50 0.65 16.41
N HIS A 89 27.18 0.80 16.22
CA HIS A 89 26.62 1.17 14.91
C HIS A 89 27.07 2.55 14.45
N TYR A 90 27.14 3.51 15.38
CA TYR A 90 27.66 4.85 15.11
C TYR A 90 29.13 4.80 14.68
N LYS A 91 29.98 4.08 15.43
CA LYS A 91 31.40 3.88 15.08
C LYS A 91 31.58 3.21 13.72
N LYS A 92 30.77 2.20 13.40
CA LYS A 92 30.80 1.50 12.10
C LYS A 92 30.42 2.44 10.95
N THR A 93 29.44 3.31 11.17
CA THR A 93 28.99 4.29 10.17
C THR A 93 30.07 5.35 9.94
N GLU A 94 30.65 5.89 11.00
CA GLU A 94 31.77 6.85 10.91
C GLU A 94 33.01 6.23 10.26
N SER A 95 33.33 4.97 10.58
CA SER A 95 34.45 4.28 9.92
C SER A 95 34.20 4.04 8.44
N TYR A 96 32.96 3.74 8.04
CA TYR A 96 32.60 3.56 6.63
C TYR A 96 32.66 4.89 5.86
N LYS A 97 32.14 5.96 6.46
CA LYS A 97 32.19 7.31 5.89
C LYS A 97 33.63 7.74 5.61
N THR A 98 34.51 7.57 6.60
CA THR A 98 35.92 7.95 6.48
C THR A 98 36.72 7.03 5.56
N ARG A 99 36.52 5.70 5.61
CA ARG A 99 37.30 4.74 4.82
C ARG A 99 36.85 4.61 3.36
N ILE A 100 35.55 4.81 3.09
CA ILE A 100 34.98 4.46 1.77
C ILE A 100 34.35 5.67 1.10
N LEU A 101 33.51 6.45 1.79
CA LEU A 101 32.79 7.56 1.13
C LEU A 101 33.74 8.70 0.78
N ILE A 102 34.52 9.20 1.74
CA ILE A 102 35.44 10.33 1.52
C ILE A 102 36.47 10.01 0.43
N PRO A 103 37.20 8.89 0.45
CA PRO A 103 38.21 8.61 -0.58
C PRO A 103 37.63 8.41 -1.97
N ARG A 104 36.38 7.92 -2.07
CA ARG A 104 35.68 7.80 -3.36
C ARG A 104 35.33 9.17 -3.92
N GLU A 105 34.87 10.09 -3.09
CA GLU A 105 34.55 11.46 -3.50
C GLU A 105 35.81 12.22 -3.89
N GLU A 106 36.89 12.12 -3.11
CA GLU A 106 38.19 12.74 -3.43
C GLU A 106 38.75 12.19 -4.73
N LYS A 107 38.76 10.86 -4.91
CA LYS A 107 39.23 10.25 -6.17
C LYS A 107 38.42 10.66 -7.38
N ARG A 108 37.11 10.89 -7.21
CA ARG A 108 36.25 11.43 -8.27
C ARG A 108 36.61 12.88 -8.59
N LYS A 109 36.83 13.71 -7.57
CA LYS A 109 37.25 15.11 -7.74
C LYS A 109 38.61 15.20 -8.43
N ILE A 110 39.59 14.43 -7.98
CA ILE A 110 40.94 14.35 -8.59
C ILE A 110 40.83 13.97 -10.07
N ARG A 111 40.02 12.97 -10.43
CA ARG A 111 39.83 12.61 -11.84
C ARG A 111 39.26 13.76 -12.68
N VAL A 112 38.28 14.48 -12.15
CA VAL A 112 37.68 15.63 -12.84
C VAL A 112 38.70 16.78 -12.97
N GLU A 113 39.51 17.02 -11.94
CA GLU A 113 40.59 18.00 -11.96
C GLU A 113 41.69 17.61 -12.96
N GLU A 114 42.10 16.35 -13.01
CA GLU A 114 43.05 15.81 -13.99
C GLU A 114 42.52 15.96 -15.43
N GLU A 115 41.25 15.67 -15.66
CA GLU A 115 40.61 15.89 -16.96
C GLU A 115 40.63 17.36 -17.34
N LEU A 116 40.28 18.25 -16.41
CA LEU A 116 40.30 19.69 -16.63
C LEU A 116 41.73 20.19 -16.91
N LEU A 117 42.73 19.75 -16.14
CA LEU A 117 44.14 20.09 -16.33
C LEU A 117 44.69 19.56 -17.67
N ARG A 118 44.26 18.38 -18.10
CA ARG A 118 44.57 17.82 -19.42
C ARG A 118 44.12 18.74 -20.55
N PHE A 119 43.01 19.46 -20.39
CA PHE A 119 42.51 20.42 -21.38
C PHE A 119 43.13 21.82 -21.26
N GLN A 120 43.74 22.18 -20.13
CA GLN A 120 44.30 23.52 -19.89
C GLN A 120 45.80 23.65 -20.21
N GLY A 121 46.57 22.57 -20.19
CA GLY A 121 47.99 22.59 -20.58
C GLY A 121 48.22 22.42 -22.09
N PRO A 122 49.43 22.73 -22.64
CA PRO A 122 49.80 22.47 -24.04
C PRO A 122 49.74 20.98 -24.46
N ALA A 123 49.40 20.09 -23.53
CA ALA A 123 49.14 18.66 -23.72
C ALA A 123 47.90 18.34 -24.58
N TRP A 124 47.09 19.33 -24.97
CA TRP A 124 46.08 19.17 -26.03
C TRP A 124 46.73 18.81 -27.39
N LYS A 125 48.03 19.06 -27.56
CA LYS A 125 48.89 18.37 -28.52
C LYS A 125 49.35 17.03 -27.94
N GLY A 126 48.44 16.08 -27.76
CA GLY A 126 48.83 14.68 -27.57
C GLY A 126 49.74 14.22 -28.72
N ARG A 127 50.46 13.09 -28.57
CA ARG A 127 51.27 12.51 -29.66
C ARG A 127 50.36 12.31 -30.88
N GLY A 128 50.47 13.19 -31.86
CA GLY A 128 49.56 13.24 -33.00
C GLY A 128 49.59 11.92 -33.76
N GLN A 129 48.43 11.34 -33.99
CA GLN A 129 48.30 10.20 -34.88
C GLN A 129 48.17 10.74 -36.31
N ASN A 130 49.11 10.35 -37.18
CA ASN A 130 49.15 10.82 -38.56
C ASN A 130 47.89 10.33 -39.30
N LEU A 131 46.99 11.26 -39.68
CA LEU A 131 45.77 10.99 -40.44
C LEU A 131 46.06 10.99 -41.95
N GLY A 132 46.95 10.11 -42.38
CA GLY A 132 47.26 9.93 -43.79
C GLY A 132 48.30 8.84 -44.00
N GLY A 133 47.86 7.62 -44.30
CA GLY A 133 48.75 6.54 -44.71
C GLY A 133 48.21 5.14 -44.39
N SER A 134 47.76 4.46 -45.44
CA SER A 134 47.52 3.00 -45.58
C SER A 134 46.55 2.31 -44.61
N ARG A 135 45.40 1.97 -45.22
CA ARG A 135 44.52 0.82 -44.96
C ARG A 135 45.19 -0.31 -44.17
N GLN A 136 44.76 -0.51 -42.93
CA GLN A 136 44.72 -1.83 -42.30
C GLN A 136 43.48 -1.92 -41.39
N GLU A 137 42.87 -3.09 -41.48
CA GLU A 137 41.52 -3.45 -41.08
C GLU A 137 41.32 -3.40 -39.56
N GLY A 138 40.15 -2.92 -39.16
CA GLY A 138 39.58 -3.11 -37.83
C GLY A 138 38.08 -3.14 -38.02
N GLU A 139 37.53 -4.35 -38.12
CA GLU A 139 36.13 -4.66 -38.33
C GLU A 139 35.30 -4.27 -37.09
N ASN A 140 35.17 -2.97 -36.84
CA ASN A 140 34.26 -2.46 -35.83
C ASN A 140 32.91 -2.22 -36.52
N THR A 141 32.00 -3.17 -36.38
CA THR A 141 30.62 -2.98 -36.82
C THR A 141 30.01 -1.75 -36.13
N PRO A 142 29.15 -0.98 -36.82
CA PRO A 142 28.53 0.21 -36.24
C PRO A 142 27.69 -0.10 -34.99
N GLU A 143 27.25 -1.35 -34.81
CA GLU A 143 26.55 -1.83 -33.61
C GLU A 143 27.47 -1.92 -32.38
N GLU A 144 28.73 -2.30 -32.56
CA GLU A 144 29.69 -2.42 -31.46
C GLU A 144 30.18 -1.03 -31.00
N ALA A 145 30.33 -0.09 -31.94
CA ALA A 145 30.59 1.32 -31.64
C ALA A 145 29.42 2.00 -30.88
N ALA A 146 28.17 1.58 -31.12
CA ALA A 146 27.00 2.07 -30.39
C ALA A 146 26.93 1.53 -28.95
N ARG A 147 27.34 0.28 -28.73
CA ARG A 147 27.35 -0.36 -27.40
C ARG A 147 28.44 0.19 -26.47
N HIS A 148 29.55 0.65 -27.02
CA HIS A 148 30.66 1.26 -26.26
C HIS A 148 30.57 2.78 -26.11
N ARG A 149 29.47 3.40 -26.57
CA ARG A 149 29.27 4.85 -26.41
C ARG A 149 28.90 5.18 -24.96
N ILE A 150 29.88 5.63 -24.18
CA ILE A 150 29.62 6.25 -22.88
C ILE A 150 28.90 7.57 -23.13
N LEU A 151 27.57 7.59 -22.95
CA LEU A 151 26.83 8.84 -22.97
C LEU A 151 27.34 9.72 -21.82
N PRO A 152 27.68 11.00 -22.07
CA PRO A 152 28.12 11.89 -21.01
C PRO A 152 27.04 11.97 -19.93
N GLU A 153 27.44 11.71 -18.68
CA GLU A 153 26.56 11.59 -17.51
C GLU A 153 25.62 12.79 -17.34
N ARG A 154 26.04 13.97 -17.83
CA ARG A 154 25.25 15.22 -17.85
C ARG A 154 23.99 15.13 -18.73
N ILE A 155 24.02 14.43 -19.86
CA ILE A 155 22.82 14.26 -20.72
C ILE A 155 21.80 13.35 -20.03
N ASN A 156 22.26 12.31 -19.33
CA ASN A 156 21.38 11.44 -18.55
C ASN A 156 20.81 12.15 -17.32
N GLN A 157 21.58 13.01 -16.66
CA GLN A 157 21.10 13.83 -15.54
C GLN A 157 20.10 14.88 -15.99
N GLU A 158 20.36 15.59 -17.11
CA GLU A 158 19.42 16.58 -17.64
C GLU A 158 18.13 15.92 -18.16
N ALA A 159 18.23 14.75 -18.80
CA ALA A 159 17.07 13.96 -19.20
C ALA A 159 16.28 13.45 -17.97
N ALA A 160 16.98 12.97 -16.94
CA ALA A 160 16.36 12.53 -15.69
C ALA A 160 15.71 13.70 -14.94
N ASP A 161 16.34 14.87 -14.90
CA ASP A 161 15.81 16.07 -14.27
C ASP A 161 14.63 16.64 -15.05
N ARG A 162 14.66 16.58 -16.39
CA ARG A 162 13.51 16.91 -17.24
C ARG A 162 12.35 15.95 -16.97
N ALA A 163 12.61 14.65 -16.85
CA ALA A 163 11.60 13.65 -16.51
C ALA A 163 11.02 13.88 -15.10
N LYS A 164 11.88 14.16 -14.10
CA LYS A 164 11.44 14.51 -12.73
C LYS A 164 10.60 15.77 -12.72
N ARG A 165 11.01 16.84 -13.40
CA ARG A 165 10.22 18.08 -13.54
C ARG A 165 8.87 17.84 -14.20
N GLN A 166 8.79 16.94 -15.19
CA GLN A 166 7.51 16.56 -15.80
C GLN A 166 6.61 15.81 -14.82
N VAL A 167 7.15 14.85 -14.06
CA VAL A 167 6.40 14.10 -13.04
C VAL A 167 5.95 15.02 -11.90
N ASP A 168 6.81 15.93 -11.43
CA ASP A 168 6.49 16.91 -10.39
C ASP A 168 5.43 17.90 -10.87
N ASN A 169 5.50 18.34 -12.12
CA ASN A 169 4.45 19.18 -12.71
C ASN A 169 3.13 18.44 -12.88
N GLN A 170 3.15 17.13 -13.14
CA GLN A 170 1.94 16.31 -13.19
C GLN A 170 1.36 16.04 -11.80
N SER A 171 2.20 15.77 -10.80
CA SER A 171 1.76 15.46 -9.43
C SER A 171 1.18 16.70 -8.72
N LYS A 172 1.73 17.89 -8.99
CA LYS A 172 1.20 19.18 -8.50
C LYS A 172 -0.12 19.60 -9.15
N ARG A 173 -0.52 18.95 -10.26
CA ARG A 173 -1.79 19.20 -10.97
C ARG A 173 -2.90 18.23 -10.57
N LYS A 174 -2.88 17.66 -9.35
CA LYS A 174 -4.10 17.09 -8.78
C LYS A 174 -5.08 18.23 -8.50
N LEU A 175 -5.80 18.64 -9.53
CA LEU A 175 -6.89 19.60 -9.43
C LEU A 175 -7.99 18.93 -8.61
N THR A 176 -8.06 19.27 -7.32
CA THR A 176 -9.19 18.91 -6.48
C THR A 176 -10.41 19.64 -7.05
N ILE A 177 -11.23 18.91 -7.81
CA ILE A 177 -12.47 19.43 -8.38
C ILE A 177 -13.41 19.76 -7.22
N LYS A 178 -13.62 21.05 -6.96
CA LYS A 178 -14.57 21.55 -5.96
C LYS A 178 -15.89 21.81 -6.65
N LEU A 179 -16.86 20.92 -6.44
CA LEU A 179 -18.20 21.12 -6.95
C LEU A 179 -18.95 22.20 -6.14
N PRO A 180 -19.78 23.03 -6.79
CA PRO A 180 -20.62 24.00 -6.10
C PRO A 180 -21.65 23.31 -5.19
N THR A 181 -22.00 23.98 -4.08
CA THR A 181 -23.00 23.50 -3.12
C THR A 181 -24.32 23.19 -3.83
N GLU A 182 -24.92 22.05 -3.51
CA GLU A 182 -26.20 21.66 -4.10
C GLU A 182 -27.32 22.59 -3.63
N PRO A 183 -28.09 23.22 -4.53
CA PRO A 183 -29.18 24.12 -4.16
C PRO A 183 -30.39 23.38 -3.60
N ASP A 184 -31.13 24.06 -2.72
CA ASP A 184 -32.36 23.55 -2.11
C ASP A 184 -33.54 23.47 -3.11
N GLU A 185 -34.43 22.50 -2.89
CA GLU A 185 -35.55 22.15 -3.77
C GLU A 185 -36.57 23.28 -3.99
N VAL A 186 -36.64 24.21 -3.05
CA VAL A 186 -37.63 25.30 -3.05
C VAL A 186 -37.28 26.40 -4.05
N ASN A 187 -36.03 26.48 -4.51
CA ASN A 187 -35.56 27.55 -5.37
C ASN A 187 -36.08 27.37 -6.83
N PRO A 188 -36.82 28.33 -7.41
CA PRO A 188 -37.31 28.24 -8.80
C PRO A 188 -36.20 28.19 -9.87
N ASP A 189 -34.97 28.52 -9.48
CA ASP A 189 -33.79 28.52 -10.35
C ASP A 189 -32.92 27.26 -10.23
N CYS A 190 -33.46 26.20 -9.62
CA CYS A 190 -32.80 24.90 -9.61
C CYS A 190 -33.16 24.07 -10.86
N ILE A 191 -32.15 23.39 -11.41
CA ILE A 191 -32.27 22.39 -12.48
C ILE A 191 -31.75 21.07 -11.94
N THR A 192 -32.55 20.01 -12.07
CA THR A 192 -32.15 18.65 -11.72
C THR A 192 -31.52 17.97 -12.92
N VAL A 193 -30.21 17.73 -12.85
CA VAL A 193 -29.45 17.02 -13.89
C VAL A 193 -29.33 15.56 -13.51
N SER A 194 -29.81 14.68 -14.40
CA SER A 194 -29.75 13.23 -14.24
C SER A 194 -28.76 12.67 -15.26
N LEU A 195 -27.60 12.19 -14.80
CA LEU A 195 -26.62 11.50 -15.62
C LEU A 195 -26.98 10.01 -15.70
N ARG A 196 -27.21 9.52 -16.91
CA ARG A 196 -27.35 8.09 -17.19
C ARG A 196 -25.98 7.52 -17.45
N THR A 197 -25.54 6.65 -16.55
CA THR A 197 -24.23 6.04 -16.57
C THR A 197 -24.34 4.52 -16.67
N SER A 198 -23.26 3.82 -17.03
CA SER A 198 -23.21 2.35 -17.03
C SER A 198 -23.52 1.76 -15.64
N LEU A 199 -23.19 2.50 -14.58
CA LEU A 199 -23.48 2.13 -13.18
C LEU A 199 -24.92 2.47 -12.73
N GLY A 200 -25.74 3.06 -13.60
CA GLY A 200 -27.11 3.49 -13.29
C GLY A 200 -27.32 5.00 -13.42
N LEU A 201 -28.43 5.48 -12.88
CA LEU A 201 -28.81 6.90 -12.95
C LEU A 201 -28.29 7.64 -11.71
N LYS A 202 -27.52 8.73 -11.92
CA LYS A 202 -27.05 9.62 -10.85
C LYS A 202 -27.66 11.00 -11.03
N GLN A 203 -28.27 11.52 -9.97
CA GLN A 203 -28.99 12.79 -10.00
C GLN A 203 -28.32 13.81 -9.08
N ARG A 204 -28.23 15.05 -9.54
CA ARG A 204 -27.78 16.19 -8.75
C ARG A 204 -28.44 17.47 -9.23
N ARG A 205 -28.75 18.36 -8.30
CA ARG A 205 -29.29 19.69 -8.60
C ARG A 205 -28.17 20.70 -8.83
N PHE A 206 -28.41 21.60 -9.77
CA PHE A 206 -27.53 22.71 -10.13
C PHE A 206 -28.34 24.00 -10.24
N HIS A 207 -27.70 25.15 -10.02
CA HIS A 207 -28.31 26.45 -10.28
C HIS A 207 -28.29 26.73 -11.80
N LYS A 208 -29.23 27.53 -12.30
CA LYS A 208 -29.29 27.94 -13.72
C LYS A 208 -28.03 28.63 -14.23
N GLU A 209 -27.36 29.38 -13.35
CA GLU A 209 -26.13 30.12 -13.65
C GLU A 209 -24.89 29.22 -13.73
N ASN A 210 -24.98 27.97 -13.27
CA ASN A 210 -23.85 27.06 -13.34
C ASN A 210 -23.54 26.71 -14.80
N THR A 211 -22.25 26.62 -15.11
CA THR A 211 -21.76 26.22 -16.42
C THR A 211 -21.88 24.72 -16.64
N ILE A 212 -21.89 24.31 -17.92
CA ILE A 212 -21.79 22.89 -18.31
C ILE A 212 -20.51 22.26 -17.76
N GLN A 213 -19.41 23.02 -17.62
CA GLN A 213 -18.19 22.53 -16.98
C GLN A 213 -18.45 21.93 -15.59
N ASN A 214 -19.34 22.52 -14.78
CA ASN A 214 -19.69 21.98 -13.47
C ASN A 214 -20.38 20.60 -13.56
N VAL A 215 -21.13 20.34 -14.64
CA VAL A 215 -21.76 19.04 -14.89
C VAL A 215 -20.72 18.00 -15.34
N LEU A 216 -19.77 18.40 -16.18
CA LEU A 216 -18.64 17.55 -16.59
C LEU A 216 -17.69 17.24 -15.43
N ASP A 217 -17.53 18.20 -14.52
CA ASP A 217 -16.78 18.04 -13.28
C ASP A 217 -17.51 17.09 -12.32
N TYR A 218 -18.84 17.17 -12.24
CA TYR A 218 -19.65 16.22 -11.48
C TYR A 218 -19.50 14.80 -12.02
N MET A 219 -19.57 14.63 -13.34
CA MET A 219 -19.27 13.35 -14.00
C MET A 219 -17.88 12.81 -13.60
N THR A 220 -16.87 13.70 -13.54
CA THR A 220 -15.50 13.32 -13.13
C THR A 220 -15.44 12.86 -11.67
N THR A 221 -16.20 13.50 -10.77
CA THR A 221 -16.27 13.06 -9.37
C THR A 221 -17.00 11.73 -9.16
N LEU A 222 -17.85 11.33 -10.12
CA LEU A 222 -18.45 10.00 -10.14
C LEU A 222 -17.49 8.92 -10.66
N GLY A 223 -16.30 9.30 -11.12
CA GLY A 223 -15.27 8.40 -11.66
C GLY A 223 -15.17 8.38 -13.19
N PHE A 224 -16.00 9.16 -13.89
CA PHE A 224 -16.03 9.19 -15.35
C PHE A 224 -15.19 10.37 -15.87
N SER A 225 -13.97 10.07 -16.32
CA SER A 225 -13.04 11.08 -16.80
C SER A 225 -13.49 11.70 -18.12
N GLN A 226 -13.45 13.04 -18.22
CA GLN A 226 -13.73 13.82 -19.44
C GLN A 226 -12.83 13.46 -20.65
N ARG A 227 -11.77 12.67 -20.44
CA ARG A 227 -10.89 12.18 -21.53
C ARG A 227 -11.47 10.99 -22.30
N TYR A 228 -12.27 10.17 -21.63
CA TYR A 228 -12.81 8.92 -22.19
C TYR A 228 -14.33 8.94 -22.27
N TYR A 229 -14.97 9.85 -21.53
CA TYR A 229 -16.41 9.97 -21.45
C TYR A 229 -16.85 11.39 -21.77
N THR A 230 -17.95 11.51 -22.50
CA THR A 230 -18.66 12.76 -22.76
C THR A 230 -20.11 12.66 -22.38
N VAL A 231 -20.73 13.82 -22.22
CA VAL A 231 -22.14 13.94 -21.85
C VAL A 231 -22.92 14.44 -23.06
N SER A 232 -23.94 13.70 -23.46
CA SER A 232 -24.80 14.01 -24.61
C SER A 232 -26.27 14.17 -24.21
N LEU A 233 -26.98 15.01 -24.95
CA LEU A 233 -28.44 15.08 -24.92
C LEU A 233 -29.05 13.94 -25.73
N SER A 234 -30.25 13.50 -25.35
CA SER A 234 -30.97 12.44 -26.07
C SER A 234 -31.63 12.95 -27.36
N PHE A 235 -32.35 14.09 -27.29
CA PHE A 235 -33.03 14.65 -28.46
C PHE A 235 -33.20 16.18 -28.35
N PRO A 236 -32.74 16.97 -29.34
CA PRO A 236 -31.80 16.56 -30.39
C PRO A 236 -30.47 16.10 -29.79
N ARG A 237 -29.81 15.12 -30.42
CA ARG A 237 -28.54 14.59 -29.90
C ARG A 237 -27.45 15.66 -30.06
N GLN A 238 -26.89 16.11 -28.94
CA GLN A 238 -25.89 17.16 -28.90
C GLN A 238 -24.87 16.89 -27.80
N CYS A 239 -23.58 16.99 -28.14
CA CYS A 239 -22.48 16.75 -27.22
C CYS A 239 -22.16 18.01 -26.43
N LEU A 240 -22.26 17.95 -25.10
CA LEU A 240 -22.04 19.10 -24.22
C LEU A 240 -20.57 19.47 -24.05
N GLN A 241 -19.65 18.61 -24.52
CA GLN A 241 -18.20 18.84 -24.44
C GLN A 241 -17.73 20.08 -25.21
N GLN A 242 -18.48 20.50 -26.23
CA GLN A 242 -18.18 21.66 -27.07
C GLN A 242 -18.64 22.98 -26.44
N GLN A 243 -19.58 22.94 -25.49
CA GLN A 243 -20.23 24.12 -24.90
C GLN A 243 -19.93 24.22 -23.40
N ARG A 244 -18.67 24.03 -23.01
CA ARG A 244 -18.27 23.98 -21.59
C ARG A 244 -18.57 25.27 -20.83
N GLU A 245 -18.48 26.39 -21.53
CA GLU A 245 -18.64 27.74 -20.98
C GLU A 245 -20.10 28.20 -20.92
N ALA A 246 -21.00 27.53 -21.67
CA ALA A 246 -22.42 27.89 -21.66
C ALA A 246 -23.07 27.54 -20.32
N THR A 247 -23.99 28.39 -19.88
CA THR A 247 -24.76 28.17 -18.65
C THR A 247 -25.90 27.19 -18.88
N LEU A 248 -26.34 26.50 -17.82
CA LEU A 248 -27.48 25.59 -17.90
C LEU A 248 -28.78 26.31 -18.31
N GLY A 249 -28.91 27.59 -17.95
CA GLY A 249 -30.01 28.46 -18.41
C GLY A 249 -29.96 28.76 -19.91
N GLU A 250 -28.78 29.10 -20.45
CA GLU A 250 -28.58 29.39 -21.89
C GLU A 250 -28.88 28.18 -22.78
N MET A 251 -28.63 26.96 -22.28
CA MET A 251 -28.94 25.73 -22.99
C MET A 251 -30.44 25.41 -23.07
N GLY A 252 -31.29 26.23 -22.46
CA GLY A 252 -32.74 26.05 -22.48
C GLY A 252 -33.22 24.83 -21.69
N PHE A 253 -32.44 24.40 -20.70
CA PHE A 253 -32.78 23.23 -19.89
C PHE A 253 -34.00 23.50 -18.99
N SER A 254 -35.00 22.61 -19.11
CA SER A 254 -36.17 22.62 -18.22
C SER A 254 -35.79 22.21 -16.79
N LYS A 255 -36.74 22.24 -15.84
CA LYS A 255 -36.50 21.88 -14.42
C LYS A 255 -35.81 20.51 -14.23
N LYS A 256 -35.97 19.59 -15.17
CA LYS A 256 -35.32 18.27 -15.15
C LYS A 256 -34.76 17.94 -16.52
N VAL A 257 -33.49 17.50 -16.54
CA VAL A 257 -32.80 17.09 -17.76
C VAL A 257 -32.12 15.76 -17.54
N ILE A 258 -32.23 14.89 -18.54
CA ILE A 258 -31.54 13.59 -18.58
C ILE A 258 -30.45 13.68 -19.62
N LEU A 259 -29.23 13.38 -19.20
CA LEU A 259 -28.03 13.39 -20.02
C LEU A 259 -27.42 11.99 -20.04
N ASN A 260 -26.94 11.55 -21.21
CA ASN A 260 -26.31 10.24 -21.34
C ASN A 260 -24.80 10.41 -21.28
N VAL A 261 -24.15 9.55 -20.47
CA VAL A 261 -22.69 9.45 -20.44
C VAL A 261 -22.27 8.41 -21.47
N GLU A 262 -21.57 8.86 -22.50
CA GLU A 262 -21.12 8.06 -23.64
C GLU A 262 -19.59 8.03 -23.68
N GLU A 263 -19.01 6.94 -24.18
CA GLU A 263 -17.57 6.85 -24.42
C GLU A 263 -17.20 7.70 -25.64
N THR A 264 -16.13 8.48 -25.52
CA THR A 264 -15.54 9.19 -26.66
C THR A 264 -14.75 8.21 -27.51
N GLU A 265 -15.07 8.18 -28.81
CA GLU A 265 -14.27 7.49 -29.84
C GLU A 265 -12.87 8.08 -30.02
#